data_AF-A0A7J7LHK6-F1
#
_entry.id   AF-A0A7J7LHK6-F1
#
_cell.length_a   1.000
_cell.length_b   1.000
_cell.length_c   1.000
_cell.angle_alpha   90.00
_cell.angle_beta   90.00
_cell.angle_gamma   90.00
#
_symmetry.space_group_name_H-M   'P 1'
#
loop_
_entity.id
_entity.type
_entity.pdbx_description
1 polymer ?
#
loop_
_entity_poly.entity_id
_entity_poly.type
_entity_poly.pdbx_seq_one_letter_code
_entity_poly.pdbx_strand_id
1 'polypeptide(L)'
;MYSESVRETGSLGLEYNKELDRASASNAKGVSTQAIICFVSDADENVSSPPRIWLDPSFQLEVPPSDVDKCYKPILEELDRLFPSRCKDRPPCRLVPGAELRRLVLEISCLGFISQGNEFSYYMMICSSFILYQTDTAGEWTIYPWVHSNCNSLSDNDQLRPVSFPDILPTSAVIIGGFSMCGGDFAEVYNDPSQEGSWDAMVTCFFLDTEHNIVEYIEIISRILRDGGVWINFGPLLYHFADANGIEEEMPIELSLEDVKIVALQYGF
;
A
#
# COMPACT_ATOMS: atom_id res chain seq x y z
N MET A 1 -16.01 -22.30 -66.39
CA MET A 1 -15.11 -23.15 -67.20
C MET A 1 -13.98 -23.58 -66.26
N TYR A 2 -14.04 -24.84 -65.75
CA TYR A 2 -13.04 -25.66 -65.01
C TYR A 2 -12.21 -25.03 -63.83
N SER A 3 -11.90 -25.66 -62.68
CA SER A 3 -12.04 -27.03 -62.13
C SER A 3 -11.78 -27.07 -60.59
N GLU A 4 -12.41 -28.05 -59.90
CA GLU A 4 -12.03 -28.89 -58.70
C GLU A 4 -10.85 -28.54 -57.75
N SER A 5 -10.72 -29.01 -56.49
CA SER A 5 -11.57 -29.54 -55.40
C SER A 5 -10.68 -29.90 -54.16
N VAL A 6 -11.15 -29.58 -52.93
CA VAL A 6 -11.05 -30.30 -51.62
C VAL A 6 -9.68 -30.68 -51.00
N ARG A 7 -9.45 -30.26 -49.74
CA ARG A 7 -9.20 -31.15 -48.57
C ARG A 7 -9.30 -30.43 -47.21
N GLU A 8 -9.89 -31.16 -46.26
CA GLU A 8 -10.31 -30.83 -44.90
C GLU A 8 -9.19 -30.85 -43.85
N THR A 9 -9.54 -30.32 -42.66
CA THR A 9 -9.28 -30.74 -41.25
C THR A 9 -8.84 -29.52 -40.43
N GLY A 10 -9.38 -29.18 -39.25
CA GLY A 10 -10.42 -29.74 -38.40
C GLY A 10 -10.34 -28.97 -37.06
N SER A 11 -11.47 -28.45 -36.58
CA SER A 11 -11.64 -27.90 -35.22
C SER A 11 -11.81 -29.05 -34.21
N LEU A 12 -11.40 -28.87 -32.95
CA LEU A 12 -12.16 -29.20 -31.71
C LEU A 12 -11.26 -29.29 -30.46
N GLY A 13 -11.65 -28.55 -29.41
CA GLY A 13 -12.14 -29.11 -28.14
C GLY A 13 -11.21 -29.87 -27.18
N LEU A 14 -11.04 -29.29 -25.98
CA LEU A 14 -11.09 -29.87 -24.63
C LEU A 14 -10.57 -31.31 -24.40
N GLU A 15 -9.64 -31.50 -23.47
CA GLU A 15 -9.77 -32.59 -22.48
C GLU A 15 -9.00 -32.37 -21.17
N TYR A 16 -9.70 -32.69 -20.10
CA TYR A 16 -9.35 -32.68 -18.68
C TYR A 16 -9.01 -34.13 -18.32
N ASN A 17 -7.89 -34.41 -17.66
CA ASN A 17 -7.63 -35.74 -17.11
C ASN A 17 -7.19 -35.68 -15.64
N LYS A 18 -8.07 -36.23 -14.80
CA LYS A 18 -7.84 -36.66 -13.43
C LYS A 18 -7.36 -38.12 -13.43
N GLU A 19 -6.75 -38.48 -12.30
CA GLU A 19 -6.48 -39.84 -11.77
C GLU A 19 -5.14 -40.48 -12.10
N LEU A 20 -4.26 -40.46 -11.11
CA LEU A 20 -3.51 -41.63 -10.68
C LEU A 20 -3.60 -41.70 -9.16
N ASP A 21 -4.46 -42.59 -8.69
CA ASP A 21 -4.72 -42.87 -7.28
C ASP A 21 -3.93 -44.11 -6.84
N ARG A 22 -3.37 -44.05 -5.62
CA ARG A 22 -2.94 -45.15 -4.73
C ARG A 22 -1.58 -45.83 -4.95
N ALA A 23 -0.62 -45.43 -4.11
CA ALA A 23 0.20 -46.36 -3.33
C ALA A 23 0.39 -45.81 -1.91
N SER A 24 0.34 -46.72 -0.95
CA SER A 24 0.03 -46.52 0.46
C SER A 24 1.18 -45.97 1.31
N ALA A 25 0.82 -45.15 2.30
CA ALA A 25 1.41 -44.96 3.64
C ALA A 25 2.89 -45.36 3.86
N SER A 26 3.77 -44.36 4.10
CA SER A 26 4.56 -44.23 5.32
C SER A 26 5.60 -43.10 5.24
N ASN A 27 5.84 -42.49 6.41
CA ASN A 27 6.98 -41.66 6.81
C ASN A 27 7.10 -40.19 6.35
N ALA A 28 7.08 -39.38 7.40
CA ALA A 28 7.46 -37.99 7.53
C ALA A 28 8.87 -37.65 7.02
N LYS A 29 9.04 -36.33 6.82
CA LYS A 29 10.26 -35.53 6.67
C LYS A 29 10.83 -35.41 5.24
N GLY A 30 10.74 -34.19 4.73
CA GLY A 30 11.44 -33.74 3.54
C GLY A 30 10.98 -32.34 3.14
N VAL A 31 11.42 -31.31 3.89
CA VAL A 31 11.27 -29.91 3.49
C VAL A 31 12.09 -29.72 2.20
N SER A 32 11.43 -29.36 1.11
CA SER A 32 12.09 -28.90 -0.11
C SER A 32 11.70 -27.43 -0.32
N THR A 33 12.41 -26.54 0.37
CA THR A 33 12.33 -25.10 0.11
C THR A 33 13.11 -24.84 -1.18
N GLN A 34 12.41 -24.82 -2.31
CA GLN A 34 12.97 -24.29 -3.55
C GLN A 34 13.16 -22.78 -3.33
N ALA A 35 14.39 -22.36 -3.08
CA ALA A 35 14.75 -20.95 -3.03
C ALA A 35 14.36 -20.29 -4.36
N ILE A 36 13.33 -19.45 -4.34
CA ILE A 36 13.04 -18.54 -5.43
C ILE A 36 14.09 -17.42 -5.32
N ILE A 37 15.21 -17.59 -6.02
CA ILE A 37 16.11 -16.49 -6.33
C ILE A 37 15.43 -15.71 -7.45
N CYS A 38 14.64 -14.70 -7.09
CA CYS A 38 14.20 -13.70 -8.05
C CYS A 38 15.40 -12.78 -8.35
N PHE A 39 16.07 -13.05 -9.47
CA PHE A 39 16.79 -11.99 -10.17
C PHE A 39 15.74 -10.98 -10.65
N VAL A 40 15.75 -9.78 -10.09
CA VAL A 40 15.08 -8.64 -10.70
C VAL A 40 15.91 -8.27 -11.92
N SER A 41 15.52 -8.76 -13.10
CA SER A 41 15.93 -8.13 -14.34
C SER A 41 15.10 -6.87 -14.49
N ASP A 42 15.75 -5.71 -14.63
CA ASP A 42 15.12 -4.49 -15.11
C ASP A 42 14.38 -4.81 -16.41
N ALA A 43 13.07 -4.97 -16.31
CA ALA A 43 12.17 -5.09 -17.44
C ALA A 43 11.38 -3.79 -17.47
N ASP A 44 12.04 -2.73 -17.94
CA ASP A 44 11.44 -1.63 -18.68
C ASP A 44 12.56 -0.82 -19.35
N GLU A 45 12.86 -1.17 -20.61
CA GLU A 45 13.55 -0.26 -21.52
C GLU A 45 12.54 0.84 -21.91
N ASN A 46 12.82 2.10 -21.51
CA ASN A 46 12.09 3.34 -21.81
C ASN A 46 11.00 3.83 -20.83
N VAL A 47 11.24 3.77 -19.53
CA VAL A 47 10.74 4.82 -18.62
C VAL A 47 11.96 5.54 -18.06
N SER A 48 12.06 6.85 -18.27
CA SER A 48 13.09 7.67 -17.65
C SER A 48 13.01 7.40 -16.16
N SER A 49 14.07 6.82 -15.58
CA SER A 49 14.10 6.49 -14.18
C SER A 49 13.69 7.74 -13.39
N PRO A 50 12.62 7.70 -12.57
CA PRO A 50 12.32 8.85 -11.74
C PRO A 50 13.59 9.16 -10.93
N PRO A 51 13.92 10.45 -10.72
CA PRO A 51 15.09 10.81 -9.95
C PRO A 51 15.06 10.01 -8.64
N ARG A 52 16.24 9.56 -8.22
CA ARG A 52 16.46 8.68 -7.07
C ARG A 52 16.11 9.39 -5.75
N ILE A 53 14.88 9.88 -5.60
CA ILE A 53 14.35 10.61 -4.45
C ILE A 53 14.39 9.71 -3.21
N TRP A 54 14.20 8.40 -3.37
CA TRP A 54 14.36 7.42 -2.29
C TRP A 54 15.81 7.19 -1.83
N LEU A 55 16.80 7.65 -2.60
CA LEU A 55 18.22 7.68 -2.22
C LEU A 55 18.67 9.09 -1.84
N ASP A 56 17.74 10.04 -1.70
CA ASP A 56 18.06 11.38 -1.25
C ASP A 56 18.44 11.34 0.23
N PRO A 57 19.70 11.70 0.60
CA PRO A 57 20.16 11.74 1.98
C PRO A 57 19.44 12.80 2.84
N SER A 58 18.54 13.60 2.27
CA SER A 58 17.63 14.48 3.01
C SER A 58 16.35 13.78 3.52
N PHE A 59 16.03 12.58 3.02
CA PHE A 59 14.92 11.76 3.56
C PHE A 59 15.40 10.99 4.80
N GLN A 60 15.30 11.64 5.95
CA GLN A 60 15.64 11.04 7.23
C GLN A 60 14.46 10.21 7.76
N LEU A 61 14.57 8.89 7.81
CA LEU A 61 13.58 8.05 8.50
C LEU A 61 13.79 8.09 10.02
N GLU A 62 13.77 9.28 10.62
CA GLU A 62 13.73 9.40 12.07
C GLU A 62 12.33 9.03 12.53
N VAL A 63 12.09 7.74 12.77
CA VAL A 63 10.84 7.33 13.40
C VAL A 63 11.13 6.45 14.62
N PRO A 64 11.55 7.05 15.75
CA PRO A 64 11.29 6.48 17.07
C PRO A 64 9.85 5.95 17.14
N PRO A 65 9.54 4.90 17.92
CA PRO A 65 8.16 4.46 18.13
C PRO A 65 7.21 5.59 18.56
N SER A 66 7.74 6.60 19.27
CA SER A 66 7.01 7.82 19.64
C SER A 66 6.56 8.68 18.46
N ASP A 67 7.18 8.52 17.28
CA ASP A 67 6.93 9.35 16.11
C ASP A 67 5.90 8.68 15.18
N VAL A 68 5.85 7.35 15.14
CA VAL A 68 4.68 6.61 14.64
C VAL A 68 3.44 7.01 15.44
N ASP A 69 3.57 7.07 16.77
CA ASP A 69 2.48 7.53 17.64
C ASP A 69 2.08 8.97 17.32
N LYS A 70 3.01 9.89 17.03
CA LYS A 70 2.67 11.29 16.70
C LYS A 70 1.82 11.41 15.44
N CYS A 71 2.03 10.54 14.45
CA CYS A 71 1.28 10.59 13.19
C CYS A 71 -0.01 9.77 13.25
N TYR A 72 0.06 8.53 13.75
CA TYR A 72 -1.08 7.61 13.71
C TYR A 72 -2.06 7.84 14.86
N LYS A 73 -1.60 8.23 16.05
CA LYS A 73 -2.49 8.39 17.20
C LYS A 73 -3.58 9.43 16.96
N PRO A 74 -3.33 10.64 16.41
CA PRO A 74 -4.40 11.59 16.10
C PRO A 74 -5.45 11.02 15.14
N ILE A 75 -5.02 10.24 14.15
CA ILE A 75 -5.90 9.57 13.17
C ILE A 75 -6.77 8.53 13.87
N LEU A 76 -6.15 7.66 14.68
CA LEU A 76 -6.82 6.58 15.41
C LEU A 76 -7.81 7.13 16.44
N GLU A 77 -7.44 8.18 17.18
CA GLU A 77 -8.33 8.86 18.13
C GLU A 77 -9.52 9.52 17.43
N GLU A 78 -9.31 10.11 16.25
CA GLU A 78 -10.39 10.73 15.47
C GLU A 78 -11.35 9.68 14.90
N LEU A 79 -10.83 8.54 14.42
CA LEU A 79 -11.65 7.40 14.05
C LEU A 79 -12.48 6.89 15.24
N ASP A 80 -11.89 6.81 16.42
CA ASP A 80 -12.60 6.39 17.62
C ASP A 80 -13.71 7.37 18.02
N ARG A 81 -13.43 8.68 17.91
CA ARG A 81 -14.39 9.75 18.19
C ARG A 81 -15.56 9.76 17.21
N LEU A 82 -15.29 9.57 15.93
CA LEU A 82 -16.32 9.60 14.87
C LEU A 82 -17.16 8.32 14.82
N PHE A 83 -16.62 7.19 15.28
CA PHE A 83 -17.30 5.89 15.29
C PHE A 83 -17.35 5.25 16.70
N PRO A 84 -18.05 5.89 17.67
CA PRO A 84 -18.08 5.44 19.07
C PRO A 84 -18.92 4.17 19.27
N SER A 85 -19.92 3.93 18.41
CA SER A 85 -20.82 2.78 18.47
C SER A 85 -20.63 1.91 17.22
N ARG A 86 -19.58 1.08 17.24
CA ARG A 86 -19.29 0.14 16.15
C ARG A 86 -20.22 -1.08 16.23
N CYS A 87 -20.99 -1.30 15.17
CA CYS A 87 -21.75 -2.53 15.01
C CYS A 87 -20.80 -3.67 14.65
N LYS A 88 -20.79 -4.75 15.44
CA LYS A 88 -19.96 -5.93 15.17
C LYS A 88 -20.42 -6.70 13.92
N ASP A 89 -21.71 -6.60 13.58
CA ASP A 89 -22.30 -7.32 12.44
C ASP A 89 -22.05 -6.62 11.10
N ARG A 90 -21.71 -5.33 11.13
CA ARG A 90 -21.29 -4.55 9.96
C ARG A 90 -20.24 -3.52 10.39
N PRO A 91 -19.00 -3.95 10.64
CA PRO A 91 -17.94 -3.03 11.03
C PRO A 91 -17.72 -2.02 9.89
N PRO A 92 -17.41 -0.76 10.22
CA PRO A 92 -17.21 0.23 9.17
C PRO A 92 -15.95 -0.07 8.33
N CYS A 93 -16.04 0.11 7.01
CA CYS A 93 -14.99 -0.10 6.02
C CYS A 93 -14.14 1.16 5.80
N ARG A 94 -12.82 0.99 5.87
CA ARG A 94 -11.82 2.06 5.85
C ARG A 94 -10.81 1.82 4.75
N LEU A 95 -10.58 2.82 3.90
CA LEU A 95 -9.53 2.77 2.90
C LEU A 95 -8.39 3.72 3.31
N VAL A 96 -7.17 3.19 3.22
CA VAL A 96 -5.92 3.89 3.48
C VAL A 96 -5.08 3.83 2.18
N PRO A 97 -5.15 4.85 1.31
CA PRO A 97 -4.25 4.92 0.16
C PRO A 97 -2.84 5.30 0.60
N GLY A 98 -1.83 4.86 -0.17
CA GLY A 98 -0.43 4.99 0.23
C GLY A 98 -0.12 4.28 1.54
N ALA A 99 -0.58 3.04 1.70
CA ALA A 99 -0.47 2.32 2.96
C ALA A 99 0.93 1.77 3.27
N GLU A 100 1.88 1.85 2.34
CA GLU A 100 3.29 1.46 2.52
C GLU A 100 3.44 0.05 3.13
N LEU A 101 4.07 -0.06 4.31
CA LEU A 101 4.28 -1.30 5.05
C LEU A 101 3.05 -1.76 5.85
N ARG A 102 1.92 -1.05 5.73
CA ARG A 102 0.59 -1.37 6.26
C ARG A 102 0.43 -1.26 7.78
N ARG A 103 1.32 -0.56 8.47
CA ARG A 103 1.23 -0.39 9.94
C ARG A 103 -0.06 0.34 10.33
N LEU A 104 -0.39 1.46 9.69
CA LEU A 104 -1.64 2.19 9.99
C LEU A 104 -2.89 1.33 9.71
N VAL A 105 -2.88 0.56 8.62
CA VAL A 105 -3.97 -0.36 8.26
C VAL A 105 -4.17 -1.41 9.36
N LEU A 106 -3.08 -1.96 9.91
CA LEU A 106 -3.08 -2.92 11.00
C LEU A 106 -3.67 -2.31 12.28
N GLU A 107 -3.25 -1.09 12.66
CA GLU A 107 -3.76 -0.40 13.85
C GLU A 107 -5.27 -0.12 13.73
N ILE A 108 -5.73 0.37 12.57
CA ILE A 108 -7.16 0.58 12.30
C ILE A 108 -7.94 -0.74 12.39
N SER A 109 -7.38 -1.84 11.88
CA SER A 109 -7.95 -3.18 12.02
C SER A 109 -8.06 -3.64 13.48
N CYS A 110 -7.05 -3.33 14.30
CA CYS A 110 -7.02 -3.66 15.73
C CYS A 110 -8.06 -2.87 16.54
N LEU A 111 -8.42 -1.66 16.09
CA LEU A 111 -9.56 -0.90 16.63
C LEU A 111 -10.94 -1.48 16.27
N GLY A 112 -10.98 -2.57 15.49
CA GLY A 112 -12.21 -3.27 15.12
C GLY A 112 -12.92 -2.74 13.87
N PHE A 113 -12.22 -1.98 13.04
CA PHE A 113 -12.70 -1.62 11.69
C PHE A 113 -12.32 -2.69 10.66
N ILE A 114 -13.05 -2.73 9.55
CA ILE A 114 -12.56 -3.38 8.34
C ILE A 114 -11.63 -2.38 7.66
N SER A 115 -10.36 -2.71 7.47
CA SER A 115 -9.41 -1.83 6.80
C SER A 115 -8.81 -2.47 5.56
N GLN A 116 -8.70 -1.65 4.51
CA GLN A 116 -7.99 -1.95 3.29
C GLN A 116 -6.90 -0.90 3.08
N GLY A 117 -5.67 -1.35 2.87
CA GLY A 117 -4.61 -0.50 2.35
C GLY A 117 -4.60 -0.51 0.82
N ASN A 118 -4.14 0.58 0.22
CA ASN A 118 -3.77 0.63 -1.20
C ASN A 118 -2.31 1.09 -1.36
N GLU A 119 -1.58 0.45 -2.27
CA GLU A 119 -0.17 0.71 -2.52
C GLU A 119 0.18 0.31 -3.96
N PHE A 120 0.97 1.12 -4.64
CA PHE A 120 1.41 0.86 -6.01
C PHE A 120 2.89 0.44 -6.06
N SER A 121 3.70 0.84 -5.07
CA SER A 121 5.13 0.55 -5.03
C SER A 121 5.40 -0.93 -4.77
N TYR A 122 6.01 -1.60 -5.74
CA TYR A 122 6.45 -2.99 -5.58
C TYR A 122 7.40 -3.18 -4.39
N TYR A 123 8.25 -2.19 -4.09
CA TYR A 123 9.14 -2.25 -2.92
C TYR A 123 8.33 -2.37 -1.62
N MET A 124 7.32 -1.52 -1.44
CA MET A 124 6.44 -1.55 -0.27
C MET A 124 5.60 -2.82 -0.22
N MET A 125 5.08 -3.28 -1.36
CA MET A 125 4.31 -4.52 -1.44
C MET A 125 5.13 -5.76 -1.08
N ILE A 126 6.35 -5.88 -1.60
CA ILE A 126 7.25 -7.01 -1.30
C ILE A 126 7.68 -6.98 0.16
N CYS A 127 8.10 -5.83 0.67
CA CYS A 127 8.53 -5.68 2.07
C CYS A 127 7.38 -5.94 3.05
N SER A 128 6.18 -5.42 2.78
CA SER A 128 5.00 -5.69 3.61
C SER A 128 4.59 -7.16 3.58
N SER A 129 4.69 -7.83 2.43
CA SER A 129 4.43 -9.27 2.31
C SER A 129 5.45 -10.10 3.11
N PHE A 130 6.73 -9.72 3.07
CA PHE A 130 7.77 -10.34 3.89
C PHE A 130 7.47 -10.22 5.40
N ILE A 131 7.13 -9.01 5.88
CA ILE A 131 6.78 -8.79 7.28
C ILE A 131 5.55 -9.63 7.68
N LEU A 132 4.55 -9.75 6.80
CA LEU A 132 3.30 -10.45 7.09
C LEU A 132 3.43 -11.98 7.08
N TYR A 133 4.18 -12.54 6.14
CA TYR A 133 4.14 -13.98 5.86
C TYR A 133 5.45 -14.71 6.14
N GLN A 134 6.57 -14.00 6.22
CA GLN A 134 7.91 -14.59 6.40
C GLN A 134 8.51 -14.26 7.77
N THR A 135 7.70 -13.80 8.73
CA THR A 135 8.13 -13.49 10.09
C THR A 135 7.28 -14.28 11.09
N ASP A 136 7.92 -14.97 12.02
CA ASP A 136 7.27 -15.83 13.01
C ASP A 136 7.27 -15.20 14.42
N THR A 137 8.21 -14.31 14.70
CA THR A 137 8.38 -13.70 16.03
C THR A 137 8.64 -12.19 15.98
N ALA A 138 8.25 -11.49 17.04
CA ALA A 138 8.57 -10.07 17.18
C ALA A 138 10.09 -9.88 17.36
N GLY A 139 10.66 -8.90 16.66
CA GLY A 139 12.08 -8.58 16.68
C GLY A 139 12.98 -9.61 15.98
N GLU A 140 12.42 -10.47 15.13
CA GLU A 140 13.15 -11.55 14.45
C GLU A 140 14.25 -11.03 13.51
N TRP A 141 13.96 -9.95 12.79
CA TRP A 141 14.84 -9.39 11.77
C TRP A 141 15.56 -8.17 12.31
N THR A 142 16.78 -7.92 11.84
CA THR A 142 17.56 -6.73 12.22
C THR A 142 18.12 -6.05 10.98
N ILE A 143 17.95 -4.73 10.91
CA ILE A 143 18.48 -3.86 9.86
C ILE A 143 19.36 -2.76 10.45
N TYR A 144 20.17 -2.13 9.60
CA TYR A 144 21.03 -1.00 9.93
C TYR A 144 20.63 0.20 9.06
N PRO A 145 19.50 0.87 9.37
CA PRO A 145 18.91 1.85 8.47
C PRO A 145 19.83 3.06 8.25
N TRP A 146 20.78 3.32 9.15
CA TRP A 146 21.62 4.52 9.11
C TRP A 146 22.97 4.34 8.41
N VAL A 147 23.30 3.13 7.97
CA VAL A 147 24.64 2.80 7.45
C VAL A 147 25.04 3.61 6.20
N HIS A 148 24.07 4.16 5.48
CA HIS A 148 24.30 4.95 4.27
C HIS A 148 24.36 6.48 4.54
N SER A 149 24.00 6.94 5.74
CA SER A 149 24.02 8.36 6.09
C SER A 149 25.37 8.76 6.69
N ASN A 150 26.15 9.56 5.96
CA ASN A 150 27.49 9.99 6.38
C ASN A 150 27.51 11.38 7.06
N CYS A 151 26.34 11.99 7.25
CA CYS A 151 26.20 13.32 7.85
C CYS A 151 25.38 13.25 9.14
N ASN A 152 25.48 14.30 9.97
CA ASN A 152 24.67 14.51 11.18
C ASN A 152 24.71 13.37 12.21
N SER A 153 25.71 12.49 12.15
CA SER A 153 25.97 11.46 13.17
C SER A 153 26.90 12.01 14.25
N LEU A 154 26.57 11.79 15.52
CA LEU A 154 27.43 12.19 16.64
C LEU A 154 28.59 11.19 16.84
N SER A 155 28.39 9.94 16.45
CA SER A 155 29.38 8.87 16.52
C SER A 155 29.14 7.77 15.48
N ASP A 156 30.16 6.96 15.18
CA ASP A 156 30.05 5.80 14.29
C ASP A 156 29.00 4.78 14.80
N ASN A 157 28.82 4.70 16.13
CA ASN A 157 27.80 3.83 16.72
C ASN A 157 26.37 4.30 16.39
N ASP A 158 26.16 5.60 16.15
CA ASP A 158 24.85 6.11 15.73
C ASP A 158 24.54 5.66 14.29
N GLN A 159 25.54 5.73 13.41
CA GLN A 159 25.44 5.28 12.02
C GLN A 159 25.26 3.76 11.90
N LEU A 160 25.93 3.00 12.77
CA LEU A 160 25.90 1.53 12.79
C LEU A 160 24.86 0.97 13.77
N ARG A 161 23.93 1.79 14.28
CA ARG A 161 22.91 1.35 15.21
C ARG A 161 21.97 0.32 14.56
N PRO A 162 21.79 -0.88 15.16
CA PRO A 162 20.81 -1.86 14.68
C PRO A 162 19.38 -1.47 15.09
N VAL A 163 18.40 -1.87 14.28
CA VAL A 163 16.97 -1.82 14.58
C VAL A 163 16.35 -3.18 14.28
N SER A 164 15.66 -3.76 15.25
CA SER A 164 14.98 -5.04 15.10
C SER A 164 13.50 -4.85 14.76
N PHE A 165 12.93 -5.71 13.90
CA PHE A 165 11.55 -5.64 13.44
C PHE A 165 10.97 -7.05 13.16
N PRO A 166 9.64 -7.19 13.09
CA PRO A 166 8.63 -6.22 13.49
C PRO A 166 8.48 -6.17 15.02
N ASP A 167 8.07 -5.04 15.58
CA ASP A 167 7.75 -4.87 17.01
C ASP A 167 6.47 -5.61 17.42
N ILE A 168 5.53 -5.70 16.50
CA ILE A 168 4.27 -6.43 16.65
C ILE A 168 4.15 -7.42 15.50
N LEU A 169 3.86 -8.68 15.83
CA LEU A 169 3.60 -9.68 14.80
C LEU A 169 2.16 -9.53 14.29
N PRO A 170 1.91 -9.22 13.00
CA PRO A 170 0.56 -8.97 12.50
C PRO A 170 -0.40 -10.16 12.66
N THR A 171 0.12 -11.39 12.56
CA THR A 171 -0.67 -12.62 12.76
C THR A 171 -1.09 -12.83 14.21
N SER A 172 -0.37 -12.24 15.16
CA SER A 172 -0.71 -12.25 16.59
C SER A 172 -1.60 -11.07 17.01
N ALA A 173 -1.66 -10.02 16.19
CA ALA A 173 -2.49 -8.87 16.44
C ALA A 173 -3.97 -9.27 16.39
N VAL A 174 -4.78 -8.73 17.29
CA VAL A 174 -6.21 -9.01 17.35
C VAL A 174 -6.89 -8.26 16.21
N ILE A 175 -6.88 -8.84 15.00
CA ILE A 175 -7.60 -8.30 13.84
C ILE A 175 -9.08 -8.67 14.00
N ILE A 176 -9.90 -7.70 14.42
CA ILE A 176 -11.31 -7.93 14.75
C ILE A 176 -12.22 -7.63 13.56
N GLY A 177 -11.95 -6.59 12.78
CA GLY A 177 -12.82 -6.14 11.69
C GLY A 177 -12.44 -6.62 10.29
N GLY A 178 -11.16 -6.97 10.06
CA GLY A 178 -10.67 -7.49 8.78
C GLY A 178 -9.59 -6.60 8.16
N PHE A 179 -8.56 -7.22 7.60
CA PHE A 179 -7.33 -6.58 7.12
C PHE A 179 -7.06 -7.04 5.69
N SER A 180 -6.96 -6.09 4.74
CA SER A 180 -6.71 -6.39 3.33
C SER A 180 -5.82 -5.36 2.65
N MET A 181 -5.37 -5.68 1.44
CA MET A 181 -4.51 -4.82 0.63
C MET A 181 -4.91 -4.89 -0.84
N CYS A 182 -4.99 -3.75 -1.52
CA CYS A 182 -5.16 -3.63 -2.95
C CYS A 182 -3.90 -3.04 -3.60
N GLY A 183 -3.29 -3.76 -4.54
CA GLY A 183 -2.14 -3.29 -5.30
C GLY A 183 -2.57 -2.48 -6.51
N GLY A 184 -1.91 -1.35 -6.77
CA GLY A 184 -2.14 -0.50 -7.94
C GLY A 184 -2.20 0.98 -7.60
N ASP A 185 -2.18 1.82 -8.63
CA ASP A 185 -2.34 3.26 -8.49
C ASP A 185 -3.71 3.61 -7.88
N PHE A 186 -3.75 4.60 -6.98
CA PHE A 186 -4.97 4.97 -6.29
C PHE A 186 -6.04 5.49 -7.26
N ALA A 187 -5.66 6.36 -8.18
CA ALA A 187 -6.60 6.93 -9.13
C ALA A 187 -7.10 5.85 -10.09
N GLU A 188 -6.23 4.98 -10.61
CA GLU A 188 -6.68 3.90 -11.49
C GLU A 188 -7.62 2.91 -10.81
N VAL A 189 -7.32 2.51 -9.56
CA VAL A 189 -8.09 1.48 -8.85
C VAL A 189 -9.42 2.04 -8.33
N TYR A 190 -9.41 3.23 -7.73
CA TYR A 190 -10.57 3.77 -7.03
C TYR A 190 -11.37 4.78 -7.84
N ASN A 191 -10.93 5.12 -9.06
CA ASN A 191 -11.75 5.91 -9.97
C ASN A 191 -12.88 5.07 -10.64
N ASP A 192 -12.91 3.75 -10.42
CA ASP A 192 -13.93 2.85 -10.96
C ASP A 192 -15.33 3.12 -10.37
N PRO A 193 -16.41 3.17 -11.19
CA PRO A 193 -17.77 3.40 -10.72
C PRO A 193 -18.28 2.42 -9.65
N SER A 194 -17.70 1.21 -9.55
CA SER A 194 -18.04 0.25 -8.49
C SER A 194 -17.63 0.70 -7.09
N GLN A 195 -16.74 1.68 -6.97
CA GLN A 195 -16.25 2.19 -5.69
C GLN A 195 -17.11 3.33 -5.12
N GLU A 196 -18.02 3.89 -5.93
CA GLU A 196 -18.88 5.01 -5.53
C GLU A 196 -19.70 4.67 -4.28
N GLY A 197 -19.64 5.55 -3.28
CA GLY A 197 -20.36 5.39 -2.02
C GLY A 197 -20.05 4.12 -1.22
N SER A 198 -18.90 3.47 -1.44
CA SER A 198 -18.58 2.17 -0.85
C SER A 198 -17.83 2.26 0.49
N TRP A 199 -17.27 3.41 0.82
CA TRP A 199 -16.39 3.58 1.97
C TRP A 199 -17.00 4.49 3.04
N ASP A 200 -16.93 4.10 4.32
CA ASP A 200 -17.43 4.99 5.39
C ASP A 200 -16.37 5.93 5.94
N ALA A 201 -15.08 5.62 5.74
CA ALA A 201 -14.06 6.64 5.89
C ALA A 201 -12.86 6.42 4.98
N MET A 202 -12.28 7.54 4.58
CA MET A 202 -10.99 7.65 3.89
C MET A 202 -9.95 8.19 4.87
N VAL A 203 -8.78 7.56 4.91
CA VAL A 203 -7.71 7.95 5.83
C VAL A 203 -6.42 8.14 5.03
N THR A 204 -6.02 9.39 4.83
CA THR A 204 -4.79 9.74 4.11
C THR A 204 -3.71 10.15 5.12
N CYS A 205 -2.53 9.52 5.04
CA CYS A 205 -1.40 9.80 5.93
C CYS A 205 -0.14 9.97 5.08
N PHE A 206 0.40 11.19 4.94
CA PHE A 206 1.53 11.50 4.04
C PHE A 206 1.28 11.03 2.59
N PHE A 207 0.09 11.32 2.06
CA PHE A 207 -0.36 10.79 0.77
C PHE A 207 -0.82 11.85 -0.23
N LEU A 208 -1.43 12.96 0.20
CA LEU A 208 -2.05 13.89 -0.76
C LEU A 208 -1.07 14.63 -1.67
N ASP A 209 0.18 14.71 -1.25
CA ASP A 209 1.28 15.39 -1.94
C ASP A 209 2.09 14.45 -2.86
N THR A 210 1.63 13.20 -3.05
CA THR A 210 2.33 12.20 -3.86
C THR A 210 1.95 12.20 -5.33
N GLU A 211 0.99 13.02 -5.77
CA GLU A 211 0.46 13.03 -7.13
C GLU A 211 0.67 14.35 -7.86
N HIS A 212 0.64 14.29 -9.19
CA HIS A 212 0.63 15.45 -10.07
C HIS A 212 -0.61 16.34 -9.87
N ASN A 213 -1.75 15.76 -9.51
CA ASN A 213 -3.02 16.48 -9.39
C ASN A 213 -3.77 16.12 -8.11
N ILE A 214 -3.51 16.88 -7.04
CA ILE A 214 -4.22 16.74 -5.76
C ILE A 214 -5.74 16.94 -5.88
N VAL A 215 -6.22 17.68 -6.88
CA VAL A 215 -7.67 17.91 -7.09
C VAL A 215 -8.35 16.62 -7.52
N GLU A 216 -7.70 15.79 -8.34
CA GLU A 216 -8.21 14.49 -8.75
C GLU A 216 -8.36 13.55 -7.54
N TYR A 217 -7.38 13.55 -6.63
CA TYR A 217 -7.50 12.78 -5.39
C TYR A 217 -8.71 13.21 -4.57
N ILE A 218 -8.92 14.53 -4.40
CA ILE A 218 -10.07 15.05 -3.65
C ILE A 218 -11.40 14.66 -4.31
N GLU A 219 -11.48 14.74 -5.64
CA GLU A 219 -12.66 14.32 -6.40
C GLU A 219 -12.97 12.83 -6.18
N ILE A 220 -11.97 11.96 -6.33
CA ILE A 220 -12.14 10.51 -6.13
C ILE A 220 -12.57 10.23 -4.69
N ILE A 221 -11.88 10.81 -3.69
CA ILE A 221 -12.21 10.66 -2.27
C ILE A 221 -13.67 11.06 -2.01
N SER A 222 -14.13 12.18 -2.58
CA SER A 222 -15.52 12.66 -2.39
C SER A 222 -16.56 11.68 -2.92
N ARG A 223 -16.29 11.04 -4.07
CA ARG A 223 -17.24 10.13 -4.72
C ARG A 223 -17.25 8.74 -4.10
N ILE A 224 -16.09 8.20 -3.69
CA ILE A 224 -16.03 6.84 -3.13
C ILE A 224 -16.53 6.78 -1.68
N LEU A 225 -16.58 7.92 -0.99
CA LEU A 225 -17.21 8.04 0.31
C LEU A 225 -18.74 7.94 0.17
N ARG A 226 -19.35 7.14 1.04
CA ARG A 226 -20.81 7.12 1.18
C ARG A 226 -21.34 8.44 1.72
N ASP A 227 -22.64 8.67 1.61
CA ASP A 227 -23.31 9.77 2.30
C ASP A 227 -23.03 9.72 3.82
N GLY A 228 -22.51 10.83 4.36
CA GLY A 228 -22.08 10.92 5.75
C GLY A 228 -20.80 10.14 6.08
N GLY A 229 -20.09 9.66 5.07
CA GLY A 229 -18.72 9.19 5.20
C GLY A 229 -17.77 10.33 5.59
N VAL A 230 -16.60 9.98 6.12
CA VAL A 230 -15.65 10.97 6.64
C VAL A 230 -14.28 10.82 6.00
N TRP A 231 -13.60 11.93 5.79
CA TRP A 231 -12.22 11.95 5.32
C TRP A 231 -11.32 12.50 6.44
N ILE A 232 -10.33 11.72 6.85
CA ILE A 232 -9.31 12.10 7.82
C ILE A 232 -7.98 12.21 7.08
N ASN A 233 -7.36 13.39 7.11
CA ASN A 233 -6.06 13.63 6.51
C ASN A 233 -5.02 14.04 7.56
N PHE A 234 -3.82 13.47 7.46
CA PHE A 234 -2.66 13.87 8.25
C PHE A 234 -1.40 13.85 7.38
N GLY A 235 -0.70 14.98 7.27
CA GLY A 235 0.55 15.03 6.51
C GLY A 235 0.90 16.45 6.07
N PRO A 236 2.10 16.62 5.52
CA PRO A 236 2.52 17.87 4.89
C PRO A 236 1.86 18.06 3.51
N LEU A 237 2.26 19.13 2.83
CA LEU A 237 2.05 19.35 1.39
C LEU A 237 3.42 19.53 0.73
N LEU A 238 4.26 18.49 0.81
CA LEU A 238 5.56 18.42 0.18
C LEU A 238 5.42 17.75 -1.19
N TYR A 239 4.98 18.53 -2.19
CA TYR A 239 4.64 18.02 -3.51
C TYR A 239 5.82 17.30 -4.18
N HIS A 240 5.62 16.00 -4.43
CA HIS A 240 6.66 15.10 -4.94
C HIS A 240 7.26 15.56 -6.29
N PHE A 241 6.43 16.18 -7.12
CA PHE A 241 6.78 16.59 -8.48
C PHE A 241 7.18 18.07 -8.61
N ALA A 242 7.27 18.84 -7.50
CA ALA A 242 7.52 20.28 -7.55
C ALA A 242 8.82 20.66 -8.28
N ASP A 243 9.87 19.84 -8.12
CA ASP A 243 11.18 20.04 -8.75
C ASP A 243 11.39 19.18 -10.01
N ALA A 244 10.32 18.52 -10.51
CA ALA A 244 10.37 17.71 -11.72
C ALA A 244 10.58 18.62 -12.95
N ASN A 245 11.83 18.98 -13.22
CA ASN A 245 12.25 19.78 -14.37
C ASN A 245 12.28 18.95 -15.68
N GLY A 246 11.44 17.91 -15.76
CA GLY A 246 11.39 16.94 -16.85
C GLY A 246 10.34 17.26 -17.89
N ILE A 247 10.51 16.66 -19.07
CA ILE A 247 9.68 16.80 -20.27
C ILE A 247 8.36 16.00 -20.10
N GLU A 248 7.70 16.14 -18.94
CA GLU A 248 6.39 15.54 -18.71
C GLU A 248 5.32 16.54 -19.17
N GLU A 249 4.30 16.03 -19.88
CA GLU A 249 3.29 16.86 -20.55
C GLU A 249 2.37 17.60 -19.54
N GLU A 250 2.37 17.20 -18.27
CA GLU A 250 1.49 17.73 -17.24
C GLU A 250 2.28 18.43 -16.13
N MET A 251 2.00 19.72 -15.96
CA MET A 251 2.55 20.52 -14.87
C MET A 251 1.85 20.13 -13.56
N PRO A 252 2.60 19.79 -12.49
CA PRO A 252 1.98 19.41 -11.23
C PRO A 252 1.21 20.58 -10.62
N ILE A 253 0.08 20.27 -10.00
CA ILE A 253 -0.81 21.23 -9.34
C ILE A 253 -0.43 21.30 -7.86
N GLU A 254 0.31 22.34 -7.52
CA GLU A 254 0.76 22.63 -6.16
C GLU A 254 -0.18 23.62 -5.48
N LEU A 255 -1.07 23.12 -4.62
CA LEU A 255 -2.01 23.95 -3.87
C LEU A 255 -1.49 24.32 -2.48
N SER A 256 -1.81 25.53 -2.02
CA SER A 256 -1.67 25.87 -0.61
C SER A 256 -2.70 25.10 0.23
N LEU A 257 -2.46 24.96 1.54
CA LEU A 257 -3.45 24.34 2.44
C LEU A 257 -4.80 25.09 2.44
N GLU A 258 -4.79 26.40 2.21
CA GLU A 258 -6.02 27.19 2.07
C GLU A 258 -6.80 26.75 0.82
N ASP A 259 -6.11 26.60 -0.31
CA ASP A 259 -6.73 26.19 -1.56
C ASP A 259 -7.20 24.73 -1.53
N VAL A 260 -6.43 23.83 -0.92
CA VAL A 260 -6.86 22.43 -0.69
C VAL A 260 -8.19 22.39 0.08
N LYS A 261 -8.34 23.23 1.11
CA LYS A 261 -9.60 23.33 1.87
C LYS A 261 -10.73 23.90 1.04
N ILE A 262 -10.46 24.92 0.21
CA ILE A 262 -11.47 25.49 -0.70
C ILE A 262 -11.96 24.43 -1.69
N VAL A 263 -11.05 23.67 -2.29
CA VAL A 263 -11.39 22.58 -3.22
C VAL A 263 -12.19 21.49 -2.50
N ALA A 264 -11.77 21.08 -1.30
CA ALA A 264 -12.52 20.10 -0.51
C ALA A 264 -13.97 20.57 -0.22
N LEU A 265 -14.16 21.84 0.15
CA LEU A 265 -15.49 22.42 0.38
C LEU A 265 -16.35 22.40 -0.91
N GLN A 266 -15.75 22.60 -2.09
CA GLN A 266 -16.47 22.53 -3.37
C GLN A 266 -16.96 21.12 -3.70
N TYR A 267 -16.25 20.09 -3.22
CA TYR A 267 -16.64 18.68 -3.34
C TYR A 267 -17.55 18.19 -2.21
N GLY A 268 -18.00 19.07 -1.31
CA GLY A 268 -19.04 18.77 -0.33
C GLY A 268 -18.54 18.28 1.04
N PHE A 269 -17.25 18.48 1.35
CA PHE A 269 -16.69 18.26 2.69
C PHE A 269 -17.00 19.41 3.66
#